data_AF-A0A0Q6FDJ2-F1
#
_entry.id   AF-A0A0Q6FDJ2-F1
#
_cell.length_a   1.000
_cell.length_b   1.000
_cell.length_c   1.000
_cell.angle_alpha   90.00
_cell.angle_beta   90.00
_cell.angle_gamma   90.00
#
_symmetry.space_group_name_H-M   'P 1'
#
loop_
_entity.id
_entity.type
_entity.pdbx_description
1 polymer ?
#
loop_
_entity_poly.entity_id
_entity_poly.type
_entity_poly.pdbx_seq_one_letter_code
_entity_poly.pdbx_strand_id
1 'polypeptide(L)'
;MKFTREFSLTAKNGQIRYSTGPIVPFPVRVKSLKVVVDDQSKIEGKQFQVLYNGTEILSGASRPGEEMELDEPFRISIGKQIFSVVAKPFEDGTSINGHVEIRYSIF
;
A
#
# COMPACT_ATOMS: atom_id res chain seq x y z
N MET A 1 -5.32 -11.99 11.41
CA MET A 1 -4.31 -12.47 10.44
C MET A 1 -3.57 -11.26 9.89
N LYS A 2 -2.27 -11.38 9.59
CA LYS A 2 -1.44 -10.30 9.08
C LYS A 2 -0.70 -10.78 7.84
N PHE A 3 -0.64 -9.95 6.81
CA PHE A 3 0.19 -10.16 5.62
C PHE A 3 1.17 -9.00 5.51
N THR A 4 2.46 -9.31 5.38
CA THR A 4 3.50 -8.30 5.19
C THR A 4 4.33 -8.67 3.99
N ARG A 5 4.65 -7.68 3.14
CA ARG A 5 5.49 -7.88 1.98
C ARG A 5 6.40 -6.68 1.76
N GLU A 6 7.69 -6.96 1.71
CA GLU A 6 8.73 -5.98 1.39
C GLU A 6 8.83 -5.76 -0.11
N PHE A 7 9.29 -4.58 -0.49
CA PHE A 7 9.55 -4.22 -1.88
C PHE A 7 10.75 -3.28 -1.99
N SER A 8 11.40 -3.36 -3.15
CA SER A 8 12.42 -2.42 -3.59
C SER A 8 12.05 -2.00 -5.01
N LEU A 9 11.79 -0.71 -5.21
CA LEU A 9 11.31 -0.16 -6.47
C LEU A 9 12.03 1.14 -6.82
N THR A 10 12.20 1.37 -8.10
CA THR A 10 12.73 2.63 -8.63
C THR A 10 11.58 3.50 -9.12
N ALA A 11 11.56 4.77 -8.72
CA ALA A 11 10.60 5.75 -9.19
C ALA A 11 10.71 5.97 -10.70
N LYS A 12 9.55 6.04 -11.38
CA LYS A 12 9.42 6.32 -12.81
C LYS A 12 8.30 7.33 -13.05
N ASN A 13 8.56 8.34 -13.88
CA ASN A 13 7.64 9.44 -14.17
C ASN A 13 7.13 10.14 -12.89
N GLY A 14 8.01 10.29 -11.91
CA GLY A 14 7.75 10.90 -10.62
C GLY A 14 6.91 10.07 -9.65
N GLN A 15 6.74 8.76 -9.92
CA GLN A 15 5.86 7.90 -9.14
C GLN A 15 6.50 6.55 -8.81
N ILE A 16 6.06 5.97 -7.70
CA ILE A 16 6.31 4.58 -7.36
C ILE A 16 4.99 3.85 -7.39
N ARG A 17 4.97 2.68 -8.04
CA ARG A 17 3.82 1.78 -8.07
C ARG A 17 4.25 0.41 -7.60
N TYR A 18 3.78 0.03 -6.43
CA TYR A 18 3.92 -1.31 -5.89
C TYR A 18 2.60 -2.08 -6.05
N SER A 19 2.67 -3.39 -6.28
CA SER A 19 1.50 -4.24 -6.36
C SER A 19 1.77 -5.58 -5.71
N THR A 20 0.84 -6.03 -4.88
CA THR A 20 0.90 -7.31 -4.18
C THR A 20 -0.40 -8.07 -4.35
N GLY A 21 -0.32 -9.40 -4.30
CA GLY A 21 -1.42 -10.31 -4.60
C GLY A 21 -1.59 -11.42 -3.57
N PRO A 22 -1.84 -11.12 -2.27
CA PRO A 22 -2.08 -12.15 -1.27
C PRO A 22 -3.23 -13.08 -1.68
N ILE A 23 -3.06 -14.38 -1.40
CA ILE A 23 -4.12 -15.38 -1.57
C ILE A 23 -4.84 -15.53 -0.23
N VAL A 24 -6.15 -15.31 -0.26
CA VAL A 24 -7.02 -15.36 0.90
C VAL A 24 -7.82 -16.67 0.87
N PRO A 25 -7.63 -17.60 1.82
CA PRO A 25 -8.25 -18.93 1.78
C PRO A 25 -9.71 -18.98 2.28
N PHE A 26 -10.17 -17.95 2.99
CA PHE A 26 -11.55 -17.83 3.51
C PHE A 26 -11.94 -16.34 3.56
N PRO A 27 -13.25 -15.99 3.55
CA PRO A 27 -13.66 -14.60 3.58
C PRO A 27 -13.13 -13.88 4.84
N VAL A 28 -12.55 -12.69 4.66
CA VAL A 28 -12.02 -11.86 5.75
C VAL A 28 -12.40 -10.40 5.57
N ARG A 29 -12.27 -9.61 6.63
CA ARG A 29 -12.32 -8.14 6.59
C ARG A 29 -10.92 -7.57 6.60
N VAL A 30 -10.64 -6.59 5.75
CA VAL A 30 -9.43 -5.75 5.84
C VAL A 30 -9.67 -4.70 6.90
N LYS A 31 -8.86 -4.68 7.96
CA LYS A 31 -8.97 -3.74 9.07
C LYS A 31 -8.15 -2.47 8.86
N SER A 32 -6.88 -2.64 8.49
CA SER A 32 -5.96 -1.52 8.25
C SER A 32 -4.89 -1.91 7.24
N LEU A 33 -4.27 -0.92 6.62
CA LEU A 33 -3.20 -1.09 5.65
C LEU A 33 -2.08 -0.10 5.91
N LYS A 34 -0.95 -0.62 6.39
CA LYS A 34 0.23 0.18 6.66
C LYS A 34 1.19 0.12 5.49
N VAL A 35 1.57 1.28 4.96
CA VAL A 35 2.65 1.40 3.95
C VAL A 35 3.81 2.12 4.62
N VAL A 36 4.93 1.42 4.77
CA VAL A 36 6.16 2.05 5.24
C VAL A 36 7.11 2.16 4.07
N VAL A 37 7.57 3.37 3.83
CA VAL A 37 8.54 3.69 2.79
C VAL A 37 9.75 4.31 3.48
N ASP A 38 10.92 3.72 3.26
CA ASP A 38 12.20 4.32 3.66
C ASP A 38 12.63 5.27 2.56
N ASP A 39 12.24 6.52 2.73
CA ASP A 39 12.41 7.57 1.74
C ASP A 39 13.36 8.64 2.30
N GLN A 40 14.56 8.69 1.71
CA GLN A 40 15.59 9.67 2.05
C GLN A 40 15.56 10.90 1.14
N SER A 41 14.55 11.02 0.25
CA SER A 41 14.45 12.15 -0.66
C SER A 41 13.97 13.42 0.07
N LYS A 42 14.46 14.59 -0.40
CA LYS A 42 14.11 15.90 0.17
C LYS A 42 12.73 16.42 -0.26
N ILE A 43 11.97 15.64 -1.04
CA ILE A 43 10.68 16.05 -1.59
C ILE A 43 9.62 15.95 -0.51
N GLU A 44 9.02 17.07 -0.13
CA GLU A 44 7.90 17.08 0.81
C GLU A 44 6.55 16.94 0.09
N GLY A 45 5.48 16.68 0.85
CA GLY A 45 4.12 16.68 0.31
C GLY A 45 3.75 15.43 -0.51
N LYS A 46 4.37 14.28 -0.22
CA LYS A 46 4.05 13.03 -0.90
C LYS A 46 2.64 12.57 -0.60
N GLN A 47 1.93 12.20 -1.66
CA GLN A 47 0.61 11.60 -1.64
C GLN A 47 0.70 10.12 -1.97
N PHE A 48 -0.12 9.36 -1.29
CA PHE A 48 -0.26 7.93 -1.44
C PHE A 48 -1.69 7.60 -1.80
N GLN A 49 -1.84 6.61 -2.66
CA GLN A 49 -3.11 6.06 -3.11
C GLN A 49 -3.02 4.54 -3.03
N VAL A 50 -4.02 3.93 -2.43
CA VAL A 50 -4.16 2.48 -2.35
C VAL A 50 -5.34 2.08 -3.21
N LEU A 51 -5.10 1.14 -4.13
CA LEU A 51 -6.11 0.56 -4.97
C LEU A 51 -6.31 -0.91 -4.64
N TYR A 52 -7.56 -1.33 -4.58
CA TYR A 52 -7.97 -2.73 -4.49
C TYR A 52 -8.69 -3.13 -5.77
N ASN A 53 -8.14 -4.12 -6.48
CA ASN A 53 -8.62 -4.58 -7.79
C ASN A 53 -8.86 -3.44 -8.81
N GLY A 54 -8.05 -2.38 -8.74
CA GLY A 54 -8.14 -1.21 -9.63
C GLY A 54 -9.01 -0.06 -9.11
N THR A 55 -9.75 -0.25 -8.02
CA THR A 55 -10.57 0.79 -7.39
C THR A 55 -9.80 1.45 -6.25
N GLU A 56 -9.75 2.79 -6.21
CA GLU A 56 -9.17 3.51 -5.07
C GLU A 56 -10.00 3.24 -3.81
N ILE A 57 -9.33 2.82 -2.74
CA ILE A 57 -9.94 2.56 -1.43
C ILE A 57 -9.38 3.46 -0.33
N LEU A 58 -8.26 4.14 -0.60
CA LEU A 58 -7.62 5.04 0.35
C LEU A 58 -6.72 6.01 -0.42
N SER A 59 -6.77 7.28 -0.07
CA SER A 59 -5.81 8.26 -0.57
C SER A 59 -5.53 9.31 0.50
N GLY A 60 -4.30 9.83 0.53
CA GLY A 60 -3.91 10.81 1.54
C GLY A 60 -2.48 11.31 1.37
N ALA A 61 -2.16 12.42 2.02
CA ALA A 61 -0.78 12.80 2.26
C ALA A 61 -0.21 11.81 3.29
N SER A 62 0.96 11.24 3.03
CA SER A 62 1.59 10.36 4.02
C SER A 62 3.04 10.71 4.19
N ARG A 63 3.45 10.67 5.46
CA ARG A 63 4.82 10.81 5.91
C ARG A 63 5.49 9.43 5.90
N PRO A 64 6.82 9.36 5.67
CA PRO A 64 7.57 8.13 5.83
C PRO A 64 7.25 7.43 7.18
N GLY A 65 6.88 6.16 7.15
CA GLY A 65 6.57 5.36 8.34
C GLY A 65 5.13 5.43 8.87
N GLU A 66 4.26 6.21 8.24
CA GLU A 66 2.87 6.41 8.68
C GLU A 66 1.98 5.19 8.40
N GLU A 67 1.08 4.88 9.36
CA GLU A 67 0.06 3.85 9.19
C GLU A 67 -1.20 4.49 8.61
N MET A 68 -1.66 3.98 7.46
CA MET A 68 -2.89 4.45 6.86
C MET A 68 -4.02 3.51 7.32
N GLU A 69 -5.04 4.09 7.93
CA GLU A 69 -6.22 3.34 8.33
C GLU A 69 -7.32 3.53 7.29
N LEU A 70 -8.07 2.46 7.04
CA LEU A 70 -9.27 2.55 6.22
C LEU A 70 -10.37 3.11 7.12
N ASP A 71 -11.13 4.08 6.61
CA ASP A 71 -12.25 4.68 7.35
C ASP A 71 -13.26 3.61 7.78
N GLU A 72 -13.50 2.62 6.92
CA GLU A 72 -14.35 1.47 7.22
C GLU A 72 -13.70 0.14 6.79
N PRO A 73 -13.75 -0.90 7.65
CA PRO A 73 -13.31 -2.23 7.26
C PRO A 73 -14.18 -2.78 6.13
N PHE A 74 -13.57 -3.27 5.05
CA PHE A 74 -14.31 -3.87 3.94
C PHE A 74 -14.03 -5.37 3.78
N ARG A 75 -14.98 -6.08 3.15
CA ARG A 75 -14.92 -7.52 2.94
C ARG A 75 -14.13 -7.86 1.68
N ILE A 76 -13.26 -8.86 1.78
CA ILE A 76 -12.61 -9.48 0.62
C ILE A 76 -13.01 -10.95 0.51
N SER A 77 -13.14 -11.42 -0.73
CA SER A 77 -13.54 -12.79 -1.07
C SER A 77 -12.35 -13.75 -1.03
N ILE A 78 -12.65 -15.04 -1.16
CA ILE A 78 -11.63 -16.08 -1.34
C ILE A 78 -10.92 -15.86 -2.67
N GLY A 79 -9.61 -16.08 -2.69
CA GLY A 79 -8.79 -16.05 -3.90
C GLY A 79 -7.68 -15.00 -3.86
N LYS A 80 -7.14 -14.69 -5.04
CA LYS A 80 -6.05 -13.72 -5.21
C LYS A 80 -6.61 -12.29 -5.16
N GLN A 81 -6.14 -11.51 -4.20
CA GLN A 81 -6.58 -10.14 -3.97
C GLN A 81 -5.49 -9.17 -4.37
N ILE A 82 -5.74 -8.29 -5.35
CA ILE A 82 -4.72 -7.38 -5.87
C ILE A 82 -4.81 -6.05 -5.14
N PHE A 83 -3.75 -5.72 -4.41
CA PHE A 83 -3.55 -4.41 -3.80
C PHE A 83 -2.43 -3.69 -4.53
N SER A 84 -2.68 -2.44 -4.92
CA SER A 84 -1.68 -1.55 -5.49
C SER A 84 -1.48 -0.34 -4.60
N VAL A 85 -0.23 0.06 -4.40
CA VAL A 85 0.11 1.32 -3.74
C VAL A 85 0.79 2.20 -4.78
N VAL A 86 0.26 3.40 -4.98
CA VAL A 86 0.83 4.43 -5.84
C VAL A 86 1.24 5.58 -4.96
N ALA A 87 2.46 6.06 -5.12
CA ALA A 87 2.99 7.15 -4.32
C ALA A 87 3.69 8.17 -5.21
N LYS A 88 3.47 9.47 -4.95
CA LYS A 88 3.98 10.61 -5.74
C LYS A 88 3.97 11.92 -4.95
N PRO A 89 4.83 12.90 -5.22
CA PRO A 89 5.91 12.86 -6.20
C PRO A 89 7.20 12.24 -5.63
N PHE A 90 7.97 11.62 -6.52
CA PHE A 90 9.35 11.17 -6.28
C PHE A 90 10.28 11.72 -7.35
N GLU A 91 11.58 11.80 -7.06
CA GLU A 91 12.59 12.10 -8.07
C GLU A 91 12.84 10.85 -8.93
N ASP A 92 12.82 11.02 -10.26
CA ASP A 92 12.99 9.91 -11.19
C ASP A 92 14.34 9.20 -11.01
N GLY A 93 14.31 7.87 -11.07
CA GLY A 93 15.50 7.04 -10.83
C GLY A 93 15.82 6.82 -9.36
N THR A 94 15.11 7.46 -8.42
CA THR A 94 15.28 7.19 -6.98
C THR A 94 14.83 5.78 -6.65
N SER A 95 15.72 5.00 -6.03
CA SER A 95 15.39 3.66 -5.55
C SER A 95 14.95 3.71 -4.10
N ILE A 96 13.84 3.06 -3.82
CA ILE A 96 13.15 3.16 -2.55
C ILE A 96 12.82 1.76 -2.05
N ASN A 97 13.08 1.55 -0.77
CA ASN A 97 12.73 0.32 -0.07
C ASN A 97 11.53 0.58 0.81
N GLY A 98 10.71 -0.44 1.01
CA GLY A 98 9.55 -0.32 1.87
C GLY A 98 8.89 -1.65 2.11
N HIS A 99 7.78 -1.61 2.83
CA HIS A 99 6.90 -2.75 2.99
C HIS A 99 5.44 -2.31 3.08
N VAL A 100 4.57 -3.23 2.68
CA VAL A 100 3.13 -3.12 2.91
C VAL A 100 2.73 -4.17 3.93
N GLU A 101 1.98 -3.76 4.94
CA GLU A 101 1.33 -4.62 5.91
C GLU A 101 -0.19 -4.47 5.80
N ILE A 102 -0.89 -5.60 5.67
CA ILE A 102 -2.35 -5.66 5.60
C ILE A 102 -2.83 -6.49 6.79
N ARG A 103 -3.70 -5.91 7.61
CA ARG A 103 -4.31 -6.59 8.76
C ARG A 103 -5.71 -7.07 8.41
N TYR A 104 -5.95 -8.35 8.66
CA TYR A 104 -7.25 -8.99 8.43
C TYR A 104 -7.86 -9.51 9.72
N SER A 105 -9.20 -9.54 9.79
CA SER A 105 -9.95 -10.32 10.77
C SER A 105 -10.90 -11.31 10.11
N ILE A 106 -11.11 -12.43 10.78
CA ILE A 106 -12.16 -13.41 10.43
C ILE A 106 -13.52 -12.76 10.73
N PHE A 107 -14.54 -13.19 9.99
CA PHE A 107 -15.94 -12.86 10.28
C PHE A 107 -16.42 -13.52 11.57
#